data_AF-A0A946DXE9-F1
#
_entry.id   AF-A0A946DXE9-F1
#
_cell.length_a   1.000
_cell.length_b   1.000
_cell.length_c   1.000
_cell.angle_alpha   90.00
_cell.angle_beta   90.00
_cell.angle_gamma   90.00
#
_symmetry.space_group_name_H-M   'P 1'
#
loop_
_entity.id
_entity.type
_entity.pdbx_description
1 polymer ?
#
loop_
_entity_poly.entity_id
_entity_poly.type
_entity_poly.pdbx_seq_one_letter_code
_entity_poly.pdbx_strand_id
1 'polypeptide(L)'
;MSQTDVPTFTDATGQFQQFILEQGYDPQLQWIFRDDIVEHGFQIFVRLPLRDSTEKMERRYEEGVRRGLGINLHVFCYLNARPLCYIWLPEDETDAEYRMLTGLKLSAPSEPGRQTVVGIRWKLRWVWLRWMERRISKHRWADDIPKQ
;
A
#
# COMPACT_ATOMS: atom_id res chain seq x y z
N MET A 1 21.28 -12.05 20.38
CA MET A 1 20.25 -11.25 19.68
C MET A 1 19.76 -12.12 18.55
N SER A 2 18.57 -12.71 18.70
CA SER A 2 18.02 -13.64 17.73
C SER A 2 17.74 -12.87 16.45
N GLN A 3 18.39 -13.26 15.36
CA GLN A 3 18.07 -12.82 14.02
C GLN A 3 16.62 -13.24 13.76
N THR A 4 15.67 -12.32 13.88
CA THR A 4 14.29 -12.57 13.49
C THR A 4 14.33 -12.88 12.01
N ASP A 5 14.11 -14.14 11.65
CA ASP A 5 14.21 -14.61 10.27
C ASP A 5 13.09 -13.94 9.46
N VAL A 6 13.42 -12.84 8.78
CA VAL A 6 12.45 -12.10 7.97
C VAL A 6 12.18 -12.94 6.73
N PRO A 7 10.92 -13.34 6.47
CA PRO A 7 10.60 -14.22 5.35
C PRO A 7 11.00 -13.59 4.01
N THR A 8 11.15 -14.43 2.99
CA THR A 8 11.36 -13.95 1.62
C THR A 8 10.16 -13.12 1.14
N PHE A 9 10.34 -12.30 0.10
CA PHE A 9 9.23 -11.53 -0.47
C PHE A 9 8.06 -12.43 -0.89
N THR A 10 8.34 -13.58 -1.49
CA THR A 10 7.33 -14.57 -1.88
C THR A 10 6.58 -15.12 -0.68
N ASP A 11 7.29 -15.51 0.39
CA ASP A 11 6.67 -16.05 1.60
C ASP A 11 5.84 -15.00 2.34
N ALA A 12 6.36 -13.76 2.45
CA ALA A 12 5.64 -12.64 3.04
C ALA A 12 4.37 -12.29 2.26
N THR A 13 4.46 -12.33 0.92
CA THR A 13 3.30 -12.14 0.04
C THR A 13 2.29 -13.26 0.21
N GLY A 14 2.73 -14.52 0.34
CA GLY A 14 1.85 -15.66 0.61
C GLY A 14 1.13 -15.55 1.96
N GLN A 15 1.85 -15.15 3.02
CA GLN A 15 1.24 -14.86 4.32
C GLN A 15 0.22 -13.73 4.23
N PHE A 16 0.51 -12.70 3.42
CA PHE A 16 -0.39 -11.58 3.24
C PHE A 16 -1.65 -11.97 2.46
N GLN A 17 -1.52 -12.78 1.41
CA GLN A 17 -2.66 -13.34 0.69
C GLN A 17 -3.57 -14.14 1.61
N GLN A 18 -2.99 -14.97 2.49
CA GLN A 18 -3.73 -15.74 3.48
C GLN A 18 -4.45 -14.82 4.48
N PHE A 19 -3.78 -13.80 5.01
CA PHE A 19 -4.36 -12.80 5.90
C PHE A 19 -5.57 -12.07 5.28
N ILE A 20 -5.52 -11.77 3.98
CA ILE A 20 -6.64 -11.13 3.27
C ILE A 20 -7.78 -12.11 3.01
N LEU A 21 -7.47 -13.37 2.69
CA LEU A 21 -8.46 -14.42 2.51
C LEU A 21 -9.23 -14.70 3.81
N GLU A 22 -8.54 -14.72 4.96
CA GLU A 22 -9.14 -14.90 6.29
C GLU A 22 -10.10 -13.78 6.68
N GLN A 23 -9.93 -12.59 6.08
CA GLN A 23 -10.86 -11.47 6.22
C GLN A 23 -12.03 -11.52 5.22
N GLY A 24 -12.08 -12.53 4.35
CA GLY A 24 -13.17 -12.72 3.38
C GLY A 24 -13.02 -11.92 2.08
N TYR A 25 -11.82 -11.44 1.75
CA TYR A 25 -11.55 -10.70 0.51
C TYR A 25 -10.79 -11.54 -0.53
N ASP A 26 -10.75 -11.05 -1.77
CA ASP A 26 -9.99 -11.66 -2.85
C ASP A 26 -8.47 -11.56 -2.55
N PRO A 27 -7.73 -12.68 -2.49
CA PRO A 27 -6.29 -12.68 -2.23
C PRO A 27 -5.45 -12.16 -3.41
N GLN A 28 -6.05 -11.77 -4.54
CA GLN A 28 -5.33 -11.16 -5.67
C GLN A 28 -4.82 -9.75 -5.32
N LEU A 29 -3.66 -9.70 -4.68
CA LEU A 29 -2.96 -8.47 -4.31
C LEU A 29 -2.63 -7.65 -5.56
N GLN A 30 -2.99 -6.37 -5.55
CA GLN A 30 -2.62 -5.43 -6.59
C GLN A 30 -1.77 -4.31 -6.01
N TRP A 31 -0.48 -4.32 -6.34
CA TRP A 31 0.48 -3.34 -5.85
C TRP A 31 0.27 -1.96 -6.46
N ILE A 32 0.27 -0.93 -5.62
CA ILE A 32 0.07 0.46 -5.99
C ILE A 32 1.21 1.36 -5.49
N PHE A 33 1.44 2.45 -6.19
CA PHE A 33 2.28 3.56 -5.73
C PHE A 33 1.45 4.83 -5.56
N ARG A 34 2.04 5.85 -4.94
CA ARG A 34 1.42 7.16 -4.72
C ARG A 34 0.88 7.79 -6.00
N ASP A 35 1.54 7.52 -7.12
CA ASP A 35 1.19 8.03 -8.45
C ASP A 35 0.00 7.33 -9.11
N ASP A 36 -0.49 6.26 -8.50
CA ASP A 36 -1.68 5.53 -8.92
C ASP A 36 -2.93 5.94 -8.13
N ILE A 37 -2.77 6.77 -7.08
CA ILE A 37 -3.84 7.19 -6.17
C ILE A 37 -4.00 8.72 -6.16
N VAL A 38 -5.26 9.17 -6.14
CA VAL A 38 -5.65 10.54 -5.81
C VAL A 38 -6.77 10.48 -4.78
N GLU A 39 -6.59 11.15 -3.64
CA GLU A 39 -7.65 11.30 -2.64
C GLU A 39 -8.38 12.63 -2.81
N HIS A 40 -9.70 12.63 -2.64
CA HIS A 40 -10.50 13.84 -2.65
C HIS A 40 -11.72 13.67 -1.73
N GLY A 41 -11.60 14.19 -0.51
CA GLY A 41 -12.63 13.98 0.53
C GLY A 41 -12.74 12.49 0.87
N PHE A 42 -13.93 11.92 0.74
CA PHE A 42 -14.20 10.49 0.96
C PHE A 42 -14.02 9.63 -0.30
N GLN A 43 -13.55 10.22 -1.39
CA GLN A 43 -13.33 9.51 -2.66
C GLN A 43 -11.86 9.21 -2.87
N ILE A 44 -11.58 7.98 -3.27
CA ILE A 44 -10.26 7.53 -3.72
C ILE A 44 -10.35 7.25 -5.22
N PHE A 45 -9.58 7.97 -6.02
CA PHE A 45 -9.46 7.72 -7.43
C PHE A 45 -8.21 6.89 -7.71
N VAL A 46 -8.40 5.77 -8.40
CA VAL A 46 -7.33 4.82 -8.75
C VAL A 46 -7.08 4.88 -10.24
N ARG A 47 -5.83 5.03 -10.65
CA ARG A 47 -5.45 5.01 -12.06
C ARG A 47 -5.57 3.60 -12.63
N LEU A 48 -6.28 3.45 -13.75
CA LEU A 48 -6.40 2.20 -14.48
C LEU A 48 -5.90 2.32 -15.94
N PRO A 49 -5.35 1.23 -16.52
CA PRO A 49 -4.94 0.00 -15.84
C PRO A 49 -3.77 0.25 -14.89
N LEU A 50 -3.72 -0.48 -13.78
CA LEU A 50 -2.56 -0.49 -12.89
C LEU A 50 -1.40 -1.21 -13.59
N ARG A 51 -0.19 -0.73 -13.38
CA ARG A 51 1.02 -1.33 -13.93
C ARG A 51 1.41 -2.52 -13.06
N ASP A 52 1.91 -3.58 -13.68
CA ASP A 52 2.59 -4.61 -12.90
C ASP A 52 3.79 -3.96 -12.20
N SER A 53 3.75 -4.05 -10.88
CA SER A 53 4.64 -3.36 -9.95
C SER A 53 5.36 -4.33 -9.03
N THR A 54 5.23 -5.63 -9.31
CA THR A 54 5.71 -6.72 -8.45
C THR A 54 7.22 -6.63 -8.23
N GLU A 55 8.01 -6.49 -9.30
CA GLU A 55 9.47 -6.37 -9.21
C GLU A 55 9.91 -5.14 -8.41
N LYS A 56 9.21 -4.01 -8.55
CA LYS A 56 9.52 -2.82 -7.75
C LYS A 56 9.18 -3.01 -6.27
N MET A 57 8.10 -3.72 -5.96
CA MET A 57 7.72 -4.02 -4.58
C MET A 57 8.68 -5.02 -3.95
N GLU A 58 9.17 -6.00 -4.71
CA GLU A 58 10.22 -6.92 -4.26
C GLU A 58 11.49 -6.16 -3.89
N ARG A 59 11.98 -5.27 -4.76
CA ARG A 59 13.15 -4.42 -4.45
C ARG A 59 12.94 -3.55 -3.20
N ARG A 60 11.73 -3.03 -3.02
CA ARG A 60 11.35 -2.25 -1.83
C ARG A 60 11.31 -3.14 -0.58
N TYR A 61 10.82 -4.37 -0.69
CA TYR A 61 10.84 -5.34 0.40
C TYR A 61 12.27 -5.64 0.83
N GLU A 62 13.16 -5.95 -0.12
CA GLU A 62 14.59 -6.20 0.12
C GLU A 62 15.31 -5.00 0.75
N GLU A 63 14.94 -3.78 0.38
CA GLU A 63 15.40 -2.57 1.07
C GLU A 63 14.98 -2.57 2.54
N GLY A 64 13.72 -2.88 2.84
CA GLY A 64 13.22 -3.03 4.21
C GLY A 64 13.97 -4.10 5.00
N VAL A 65 14.21 -5.27 4.40
CA VAL A 65 14.98 -6.36 5.01
C VAL A 65 16.38 -5.88 5.38
N ARG A 66 17.08 -5.21 4.45
CA ARG A 66 18.44 -4.70 4.67
C ARG A 66 18.50 -3.63 5.76
N ARG A 67 17.47 -2.81 5.90
CA ARG A 67 17.40 -1.76 6.92
C ARG A 67 17.12 -2.32 8.31
N GLY A 68 16.43 -3.47 8.42
CA GLY A 68 16.23 -4.16 9.69
C GLY A 68 15.28 -3.47 10.66
N LEU A 69 14.53 -2.45 10.21
CA LEU A 69 13.59 -1.67 11.03
C LEU A 69 12.16 -2.24 11.02
N GLY A 70 11.97 -3.40 10.39
CA GLY A 70 10.66 -4.00 10.14
C GLY A 70 10.02 -3.54 8.82
N ILE A 71 9.00 -4.28 8.41
CA ILE A 71 8.32 -4.15 7.11
C ILE A 71 6.82 -4.27 7.34
N ASN A 72 6.04 -3.37 6.75
CA ASN A 72 4.58 -3.47 6.79
C ASN A 72 3.99 -3.66 5.39
N LEU A 73 3.30 -4.77 5.18
CA LEU A 73 2.45 -5.00 4.01
C LEU A 73 1.04 -4.52 4.35
N HIS A 74 0.59 -3.48 3.66
CA HIS A 74 -0.67 -2.79 3.96
C HIS A 74 -1.63 -2.84 2.78
N VAL A 75 -2.90 -3.13 3.05
CA VAL A 75 -4.00 -2.83 2.12
C VAL A 75 -4.39 -1.38 2.31
N PHE A 76 -4.30 -0.58 1.26
CA PHE A 76 -4.77 0.80 1.29
C PHE A 76 -6.29 0.88 1.19
N CYS A 77 -6.87 0.24 0.18
CA CYS A 77 -8.32 0.20 -0.05
C CYS A 77 -8.69 -0.99 -0.95
N TYR A 78 -9.99 -1.16 -1.22
CA TYR A 78 -10.49 -2.21 -2.11
C TYR A 78 -11.16 -1.59 -3.34
N LEU A 79 -10.81 -2.07 -4.53
CA LEU A 79 -11.45 -1.72 -5.78
C LEU A 79 -12.14 -2.95 -6.37
N ASN A 80 -13.48 -2.97 -6.43
CA ASN A 80 -14.26 -4.12 -6.88
C ASN A 80 -13.87 -5.42 -6.15
N ALA A 81 -13.80 -5.37 -4.81
CA ALA A 81 -13.36 -6.45 -3.92
C ALA A 81 -11.89 -6.89 -4.05
N ARG A 82 -11.08 -6.25 -4.91
CA ARG A 82 -9.64 -6.51 -5.00
C ARG A 82 -8.85 -5.57 -4.10
N PRO A 83 -7.92 -6.08 -3.28
CA PRO A 83 -7.09 -5.27 -2.41
C PRO A 83 -6.03 -4.51 -3.21
N LEU A 84 -5.96 -3.19 -2.97
CA LEU A 84 -4.89 -2.34 -3.48
C LEU A 84 -3.85 -2.17 -2.35
N CYS A 85 -2.64 -2.65 -2.58
CA CYS A 85 -1.65 -2.87 -1.53
C CYS A 85 -0.37 -2.07 -1.76
N TYR A 86 0.36 -1.79 -0.68
CA TYR A 86 1.72 -1.26 -0.76
C TYR A 86 2.58 -1.76 0.40
N ILE A 87 3.90 -1.61 0.24
CA ILE A 87 4.87 -1.85 1.30
C ILE A 87 5.25 -0.51 1.93
N TRP A 88 4.98 -0.39 3.22
CA TRP A 88 5.45 0.71 4.03
C TRP A 88 6.72 0.30 4.78
N LEU A 89 7.72 1.20 4.75
CA LEU A 89 8.98 1.04 5.45
C LEU A 89 9.15 2.25 6.36
N PRO A 90 9.54 2.05 7.63
CA PRO A 90 9.80 3.18 8.53
C PRO A 90 10.99 4.00 8.04
N GLU A 91 11.03 5.30 8.33
CA GLU A 91 12.16 6.16 7.96
C GLU A 91 13.35 6.01 8.92
N ASP A 92 13.07 5.78 10.20
CA ASP A 92 14.06 5.59 11.27
C ASP A 92 13.54 4.65 12.37
N GLU A 93 14.36 4.40 13.39
CA GLU A 93 14.01 3.56 14.54
C GLU A 93 12.81 4.13 15.32
N THR A 94 12.70 5.46 15.42
CA THR A 94 11.60 6.12 16.12
C THR A 94 10.27 5.90 15.42
N ASP A 95 10.23 6.01 14.09
CA ASP A 95 9.06 5.72 13.27
C ASP A 95 8.68 4.22 13.33
N ALA A 96 9.68 3.33 13.37
CA ALA A 96 9.46 1.90 13.60
C ALA A 96 8.82 1.63 14.97
N GLU A 97 9.32 2.26 16.04
CA GLU A 97 8.77 2.13 17.39
C GLU A 97 7.33 2.67 17.48
N TYR A 98 7.07 3.87 16.93
CA TYR A 98 5.73 4.46 16.90
C TYR A 98 4.70 3.58 16.20
N ARG A 99 5.13 2.84 15.16
CA ARG A 99 4.28 1.91 14.39
C ARG A 99 4.33 0.46 14.93
N MET A 100 5.09 0.23 15.99
CA MET A 100 5.34 -1.08 16.62
C MET A 100 5.82 -2.12 15.60
N LEU A 101 6.84 -1.75 14.80
CA LEU A 101 7.48 -2.64 13.84
C LEU A 101 8.74 -3.25 14.42
N THR A 102 8.75 -4.57 14.53
CA THR A 102 9.93 -5.36 14.95
C THR A 102 10.24 -6.50 13.98
N GLY A 103 9.54 -6.55 12.83
CA GLY A 103 9.59 -7.65 11.86
C GLY A 103 8.59 -7.42 10.73
N LEU A 104 7.99 -8.50 10.20
CA LEU A 104 6.91 -8.42 9.23
C LEU A 104 5.57 -8.12 9.92
N LYS A 105 4.92 -7.04 9.52
CA LYS A 105 3.55 -6.68 9.92
C LYS A 105 2.64 -6.74 8.70
N LEU A 106 1.45 -7.30 8.91
CA LEU A 106 0.37 -7.33 7.92
C LEU A 106 -0.75 -6.43 8.43
N SER A 107 -1.31 -5.60 7.56
CA SER A 107 -2.39 -4.70 7.96
C SER A 107 -3.38 -4.44 6.83
N ALA A 108 -4.64 -4.24 7.23
CA ALA A 108 -5.75 -3.92 6.34
C ALA A 108 -6.72 -2.96 7.06
N PRO A 109 -7.52 -2.16 6.34
CA PRO A 109 -8.47 -1.25 6.94
C PRO A 109 -9.63 -2.05 7.55
N SER A 110 -10.01 -1.70 8.78
CA SER A 110 -11.08 -2.38 9.53
C SER A 110 -12.48 -2.20 8.93
N GLU A 111 -12.71 -1.11 8.18
CA GLU A 111 -14.01 -0.77 7.57
C GLU A 111 -13.85 -0.38 6.09
N PRO A 112 -13.76 -1.35 5.17
CA PRO A 112 -13.54 -1.07 3.76
C PRO A 112 -14.72 -0.38 3.03
N GLY A 113 -15.83 -0.10 3.72
CA GLY A 113 -17.01 0.56 3.16
C GLY A 113 -17.07 2.08 3.33
N ARG A 114 -16.16 2.69 4.10
CA ARG A 114 -16.25 4.13 4.41
C ARG A 114 -15.82 5.03 3.23
N GLN A 115 -15.01 4.51 2.32
CA GLN A 115 -14.43 5.27 1.21
C GLN A 115 -15.02 4.81 -0.12
N THR A 116 -15.34 5.78 -0.99
CA THR A 116 -15.79 5.47 -2.36
C THR A 116 -14.57 5.37 -3.26
N VAL A 117 -14.25 4.15 -3.72
CA VAL A 117 -13.11 3.91 -4.60
C VAL A 117 -13.56 3.88 -6.07
N VAL A 118 -12.96 4.71 -6.92
CA VAL A 118 -13.34 4.90 -8.32
C VAL A 118 -12.15 4.69 -9.24
N GLY A 119 -12.25 3.72 -10.15
CA GLY A 119 -11.25 3.48 -11.19
C GLY A 119 -11.32 4.48 -12.35
N ILE A 120 -10.21 5.14 -12.67
CA ILE A 120 -10.08 6.13 -13.74
C ILE A 120 -9.21 5.58 -14.87
N ARG A 121 -9.84 5.27 -16.01
CA ARG A 121 -9.16 4.77 -17.21
C ARG A 121 -8.59 5.88 -18.11
N TRP A 122 -9.17 7.08 -18.05
CA TRP A 122 -8.88 8.15 -19.00
C TRP A 122 -7.68 8.99 -18.54
N LYS A 123 -6.61 9.02 -19.35
CA LYS A 123 -5.37 9.75 -19.04
C LYS A 123 -5.60 11.24 -18.77
N LEU A 124 -6.43 11.91 -19.55
CA LEU A 124 -6.71 13.34 -19.38
C LEU A 124 -7.41 13.63 -18.05
N ARG A 125 -8.41 12.81 -17.70
CA ARG A 125 -9.11 12.90 -16.41
C ARG A 125 -8.15 12.66 -15.25
N TRP A 126 -7.21 11.72 -15.39
CA TRP A 126 -6.17 11.48 -14.39
C TRP A 126 -5.27 12.70 -14.18
N VAL A 127 -4.76 13.30 -15.26
CA VAL A 127 -3.90 14.50 -15.19
C VAL A 127 -4.63 15.65 -14.51
N TRP A 128 -5.90 15.86 -14.85
CA TRP A 128 -6.73 16.90 -14.23
C TRP A 128 -6.96 16.66 -12.73
N LEU A 129 -7.29 15.43 -12.33
CA LEU A 129 -7.45 15.06 -10.91
C LEU A 129 -6.17 15.29 -10.11
N ARG A 130 -5.00 14.92 -10.66
CA ARG A 130 -3.70 15.16 -10.03
C ARG A 130 -3.39 16.64 -9.89
N TRP A 131 -3.74 17.45 -10.89
CA TRP A 131 -3.56 18.89 -10.84
C TRP A 131 -4.45 19.54 -9.76
N MET A 132 -5.70 19.08 -9.63
CA MET A 132 -6.60 19.53 -8.57
C MET A 132 -6.12 19.13 -7.18
N GLU A 133 -5.65 17.88 -7.01
CA GLU A 133 -5.10 17.39 -5.75
C GLU A 133 -4.02 18.33 -5.19
N ARG A 134 -3.08 18.76 -6.03
CA ARG A 134 -2.00 19.68 -5.66
C ARG A 134 -2.48 21.05 -5.16
N ARG A 135 -3.67 21.49 -5.55
CA ARG A 135 -4.21 22.80 -5.18
C ARG A 135 -4.92 22.83 -3.82
N ILE A 136 -5.25 21.67 -3.25
CA ILE A 136 -6.16 21.54 -2.09
C ILE A 136 -5.41 21.05 -0.83
N SER A 137 -4.07 20.93 -0.86
CA SER A 137 -3.28 20.18 0.13
C SER A 137 -3.52 20.53 1.61
N LYS A 138 -4.15 19.58 2.31
CA LYS A 138 -3.90 19.19 3.70
C LYS A 138 -3.30 17.78 3.68
N HIS A 139 -2.63 17.36 4.76
CA HIS A 139 -2.01 16.03 4.93
C HIS A 139 -3.00 14.90 4.58
N ARG A 140 -2.58 13.94 3.75
CA ARG A 140 -3.45 12.89 3.19
C ARG A 140 -2.95 11.49 3.54
N TRP A 141 -3.85 10.52 3.69
CA TRP A 141 -3.48 9.15 4.01
C TRP A 141 -2.70 8.47 2.88
N ALA A 142 -2.96 8.86 1.63
CA ALA A 142 -2.19 8.38 0.49
C ALA A 142 -0.71 8.77 0.54
N ASP A 143 -0.30 9.76 1.34
CA ASP A 143 1.09 10.20 1.41
C ASP A 143 2.01 9.15 2.07
N ASP A 144 1.45 8.17 2.80
CA ASP A 144 2.16 6.99 3.30
C ASP A 144 2.48 5.96 2.20
N ILE A 145 1.85 6.06 1.02
CA ILE A 145 2.09 5.16 -0.11
C ILE A 145 3.44 5.53 -0.75
N PRO A 146 4.32 4.54 -1.06
CA PRO A 146 5.59 4.83 -1.68
C PRO A 146 5.46 5.57 -3.01
N LYS A 147 6.41 6.45 -3.27
CA LYS A 147 6.62 7.05 -4.59
C LYS A 147 7.28 6.02 -5.52
N GLN A 148 7.03 6.14 -6.83
CA GLN A 148 7.50 5.20 -7.86
C GLN A 148 9.01 5.22 -8.09
#